data_AF-A0A506U5F3-F1
#
_entry.id   AF-A0A506U5F3-F1
#
_cell.length_a   1.000
_cell.length_b   1.000
_cell.length_c   1.000
_cell.angle_alpha   90.00
_cell.angle_beta   90.00
_cell.angle_gamma   90.00
#
_symmetry.space_group_name_H-M   'P 1'
#
loop_
_entity.id
_entity.type
_entity.pdbx_description
1 polymer ?
#
loop_
_entity_poly.entity_id
_entity_poly.type
_entity_poly.pdbx_seq_one_letter_code
_entity_poly.pdbx_strand_id
1 'polypeptide(L)'
;MDRFFIETKLAVTDDSGAIEGLAWPFGTPDRIGDVIEKGAFAGASLPLPMLFAHDHGDPIGTWTEAHEEAEGFRVKGALLVNEVARAREVHALVRSGAVRGLSVGFVAKKAAPRKGGGRTISALDLIEVSLVTIPMHPG
;
A
#
# COMPACT_ATOMS: atom_id res chain seq x y z
N MET A 1 -1.29 -20.37 20.16
CA MET A 1 -2.46 -19.47 20.06
C MET A 1 -2.29 -18.74 18.76
N ASP A 2 -2.78 -19.34 17.70
CA ASP A 2 -2.46 -18.94 16.33
C ASP A 2 -3.24 -17.68 16.01
N ARG A 3 -2.55 -16.54 16.07
CA ARG A 3 -3.09 -15.27 15.58
C ARG A 3 -2.83 -15.23 14.08
N PHE A 4 -3.78 -15.72 13.31
CA PHE A 4 -3.87 -15.41 11.89
C PHE A 4 -4.24 -13.93 11.75
N PHE A 5 -3.21 -13.08 11.71
CA PHE A 5 -3.36 -11.76 11.10
C PHE A 5 -3.35 -12.00 9.59
N ILE A 6 -4.42 -11.60 8.91
CA ILE A 6 -4.43 -11.59 7.44
C ILE A 6 -3.42 -10.51 7.06
N GLU A 7 -2.22 -10.92 6.66
CA GLU A 7 -1.15 -9.99 6.29
C GLU A 7 -1.39 -9.48 4.87
N THR A 8 -1.27 -8.16 4.67
CA THR A 8 -0.97 -7.58 3.36
C THR A 8 0.24 -8.33 2.80
N LYS A 9 0.02 -9.20 1.82
CA LYS A 9 1.07 -10.05 1.25
C LYS A 9 2.05 -9.16 0.50
N LEU A 10 3.17 -8.83 1.13
CA LEU A 10 4.35 -8.31 0.46
C LEU A 10 5.21 -9.50 0.01
N ALA A 11 5.44 -9.61 -1.29
CA ALA A 11 6.39 -10.57 -1.85
C ALA A 11 7.60 -9.80 -2.37
N VAL A 12 8.77 -10.09 -1.81
CA VAL A 12 10.07 -9.68 -2.35
C VAL A 12 10.65 -10.90 -3.06
N THR A 13 10.91 -10.77 -4.35
CA THR A 13 11.22 -11.95 -5.19
C THR A 13 12.70 -12.33 -5.18
N ASP A 14 13.61 -11.37 -4.92
CA ASP A 14 15.06 -11.56 -5.00
C ASP A 14 15.83 -10.30 -4.52
N ASP A 15 17.14 -10.28 -4.72
CA ASP A 15 18.01 -9.14 -4.38
C ASP A 15 17.87 -7.94 -5.34
N SER A 16 17.02 -8.01 -6.38
CA SER A 16 16.82 -6.91 -7.34
C SER A 16 15.99 -5.76 -6.79
N GLY A 17 15.34 -5.95 -5.63
CA GLY A 17 14.40 -4.98 -5.07
C GLY A 17 13.00 -5.04 -5.68
N ALA A 18 12.72 -5.99 -6.57
CA ALA A 18 11.38 -6.24 -7.08
C ALA A 18 10.41 -6.61 -5.94
N ILE A 19 9.24 -5.96 -5.95
CA ILE A 19 8.24 -6.10 -4.90
C ILE A 19 6.83 -5.97 -5.46
N GLU A 20 5.93 -6.79 -4.94
CA GLU A 20 4.49 -6.71 -5.19
C GLU A 20 3.70 -6.88 -3.90
N GLY A 21 2.48 -6.36 -3.88
CA GLY A 21 1.58 -6.62 -2.77
C GLY A 21 0.18 -6.04 -2.89
N LEU A 22 -0.65 -6.40 -1.92
CA LEU A 22 -2.04 -5.93 -1.78
C LEU A 22 -2.08 -4.62 -1.01
N ALA A 23 -2.06 -3.49 -1.71
CA ALA A 23 -2.04 -2.16 -1.09
C ALA A 23 -3.32 -1.83 -0.31
N TRP A 24 -4.48 -2.35 -0.76
CA TRP A 24 -5.74 -2.16 -0.05
C TRP A 24 -6.69 -3.35 -0.25
N PRO A 25 -7.06 -4.11 0.79
CA PRO A 25 -8.10 -5.14 0.72
C PRO A 25 -9.49 -4.54 0.57
N PHE A 26 -10.34 -5.15 -0.27
CA PHE A 26 -11.74 -4.75 -0.36
C PHE A 26 -12.63 -5.47 0.65
N GLY A 27 -13.74 -4.84 1.01
CA GLY A 27 -14.80 -5.46 1.82
C GLY A 27 -14.67 -5.31 3.34
N THR A 28 -13.52 -4.84 3.85
CA THR A 28 -13.31 -4.62 5.29
C THR A 28 -12.87 -3.18 5.59
N PRO A 29 -13.27 -2.62 6.75
CA PRO A 29 -12.77 -1.32 7.19
C PRO A 29 -11.31 -1.38 7.65
N ASP A 30 -10.61 -0.26 7.46
CA ASP A 30 -9.34 0.01 8.12
C ASP A 30 -9.51 0.31 9.63
N ARG A 31 -8.40 0.64 10.29
CA ARG A 31 -8.36 0.94 11.73
C ARG A 31 -9.22 2.15 12.16
N ILE A 32 -9.58 3.05 11.25
CA ILE A 32 -10.43 4.23 11.55
C ILE A 32 -11.86 4.07 11.01
N GLY A 33 -12.17 2.93 10.38
CA GLY A 33 -13.49 2.60 9.86
C GLY A 33 -13.68 2.88 8.37
N ASP A 34 -12.66 3.39 7.68
CA ASP A 34 -12.74 3.72 6.26
C ASP A 34 -12.74 2.44 5.41
N VAL A 35 -13.62 2.39 4.41
CA VAL A 35 -13.65 1.38 3.35
C VAL A 35 -13.44 2.09 2.03
N ILE A 36 -12.47 1.63 1.27
CA ILE A 36 -12.32 2.01 -0.14
C ILE A 36 -12.93 0.90 -0.98
N GLU A 37 -13.86 1.28 -1.87
CA GLU A 37 -14.58 0.33 -2.71
C GLU A 37 -13.83 0.04 -4.01
N LYS A 38 -14.12 -1.11 -4.60
CA LYS A 38 -13.69 -1.41 -5.97
C LYS A 38 -14.23 -0.35 -6.93
N GLY A 39 -13.40 0.11 -7.84
CA GLY A 39 -13.64 1.22 -8.77
C GLY A 39 -13.13 2.56 -8.24
N ALA A 40 -12.84 2.68 -6.94
CA ALA A 40 -12.33 3.93 -6.38
C ALA A 40 -10.93 4.28 -6.89
N PHE A 41 -10.12 3.26 -7.24
CA PHE A 41 -8.77 3.43 -7.77
C PHE A 41 -8.71 3.59 -9.30
N ALA A 42 -9.87 3.65 -9.99
CA ALA A 42 -9.90 3.74 -11.45
C ALA A 42 -9.17 4.96 -12.04
N GLY A 43 -8.98 6.02 -11.24
CA GLY A 43 -8.24 7.22 -11.61
C GLY A 43 -6.73 7.17 -11.30
N ALA A 44 -6.21 6.06 -10.79
CA ALA A 44 -4.79 5.93 -10.48
C ALA A 44 -3.93 6.10 -11.74
N SER A 45 -2.89 6.94 -11.65
CA SER A 45 -1.95 7.19 -12.73
C SER A 45 -0.58 6.64 -12.34
N LEU A 46 0.02 5.87 -13.24
CA LEU A 46 1.35 5.28 -13.07
C LEU A 46 2.38 6.04 -13.92
N PRO A 47 3.66 6.04 -13.52
CA PRO A 47 4.20 5.43 -12.30
C PRO A 47 3.81 6.18 -11.02
N LEU A 48 3.70 5.46 -9.90
CA LEU A 48 3.47 6.05 -8.57
C LEU A 48 4.75 5.99 -7.73
N PRO A 49 5.00 7.00 -6.88
CA PRO A 49 6.12 6.96 -5.95
C PRO A 49 5.95 5.83 -4.93
N MET A 50 7.01 5.05 -4.72
CA MET A 50 7.13 4.15 -3.58
C MET A 50 7.88 4.87 -2.47
N LEU A 51 7.17 5.18 -1.39
CA LEU A 51 7.73 5.91 -0.25
C LEU A 51 7.95 4.99 0.94
N PHE A 52 8.72 5.47 1.91
CA PHE A 52 8.76 4.89 3.25
C PHE A 52 7.96 5.74 4.23
N ALA A 53 7.08 5.11 5.01
CA ALA A 53 6.37 5.76 6.12
C ALA A 53 5.58 7.04 5.75
N HIS A 54 5.05 7.14 4.52
CA HIS A 54 4.36 8.31 3.99
C HIS A 54 5.20 9.59 3.90
N ASP A 55 6.53 9.49 4.04
CA ASP A 55 7.41 10.65 3.92
C ASP A 55 7.68 10.95 2.43
N HIS A 56 7.14 12.07 1.95
CA HIS A 56 7.34 12.54 0.57
C HIS A 56 8.81 12.89 0.27
N GLY A 57 9.64 13.07 1.30
CA GLY A 57 11.08 13.24 1.20
C GLY A 57 11.89 11.93 1.20
N ASP A 58 11.24 10.77 1.41
CA ASP A 58 11.88 9.44 1.46
C ASP A 58 11.39 8.52 0.31
N PRO A 59 11.59 8.88 -0.98
CA PRO A 59 11.30 8.00 -2.09
C PRO A 59 12.36 6.89 -2.21
N ILE A 60 11.90 5.66 -2.25
CA ILE A 60 12.74 4.45 -2.23
C ILE A 60 12.56 3.57 -3.48
N GLY A 61 11.63 3.93 -4.36
CA GLY A 61 11.37 3.17 -5.57
C GLY A 61 10.17 3.70 -6.35
N THR A 62 9.67 2.84 -7.22
CA THR A 62 8.57 3.17 -8.11
C THR A 62 7.61 1.99 -8.23
N TRP A 63 6.31 2.26 -8.12
CA TRP A 63 5.26 1.32 -8.54
C TRP A 63 4.98 1.53 -10.03
N THR A 64 5.11 0.45 -10.81
CA THR A 64 4.99 0.48 -12.27
C THR A 64 3.72 -0.19 -12.76
N GLU A 65 3.10 -1.03 -11.94
CA GLU A 65 1.84 -1.72 -12.21
C GLU A 65 0.91 -1.55 -11.01
N ALA A 66 -0.38 -1.33 -11.28
CA ALA A 66 -1.41 -1.27 -10.26
C ALA A 66 -2.77 -1.66 -10.87
N HIS A 67 -3.51 -2.52 -10.19
CA HIS A 67 -4.79 -3.01 -10.68
C HIS A 67 -5.72 -3.45 -9.56
N GLU A 68 -7.02 -3.33 -9.80
CA GLU A 68 -8.06 -3.82 -8.89
C GLU A 68 -8.44 -5.27 -9.21
N GLU A 69 -8.32 -6.14 -8.24
CA GLU A 69 -8.75 -7.54 -8.31
C GLU A 69 -10.09 -7.73 -7.59
N ALA A 70 -10.51 -8.98 -7.40
CA ALA A 70 -11.65 -9.30 -6.56
C ALA A 70 -11.35 -9.04 -5.07
N GLU A 71 -10.12 -9.34 -4.64
CA GLU A 71 -9.69 -9.29 -3.23
C GLU A 71 -9.29 -7.88 -2.77
N GLY A 72 -8.87 -7.01 -3.69
CA GLY A 72 -8.37 -5.67 -3.35
C GLY A 72 -7.58 -5.01 -4.48
N PHE A 73 -6.95 -3.89 -4.15
CA PHE A 73 -6.05 -3.14 -5.01
C PHE A 73 -4.61 -3.65 -4.85
N ARG A 74 -4.04 -4.17 -5.94
CA ARG A 74 -2.66 -4.68 -5.99
C ARG A 74 -1.74 -3.70 -6.69
N VAL A 75 -0.48 -3.72 -6.28
CA VAL A 75 0.60 -2.94 -6.87
C VAL A 75 1.84 -3.81 -7.06
N LYS A 76 2.63 -3.48 -8.08
CA LYS A 76 3.93 -4.10 -8.36
C LYS A 76 4.91 -3.06 -8.86
N GLY A 77 6.16 -3.21 -8.45
CA GLY A 77 7.22 -2.24 -8.71
C GLY A 77 8.57 -2.72 -8.21
N ALA A 78 9.49 -1.79 -7.98
CA ALA A 78 10.80 -2.10 -7.46
C ALA A 78 11.35 -0.99 -6.57
N LEU A 79 12.02 -1.39 -5.48
CA LEU A 79 12.94 -0.54 -4.73
C LEU A 79 14.21 -0.31 -5.56
N LEU A 80 14.72 0.91 -5.59
CA LEU A 80 15.95 1.29 -6.30
C LEU A 80 17.20 0.91 -5.49
N VAL A 81 17.36 -0.38 -5.19
CA VAL A 81 18.37 -0.90 -4.27
C VAL A 81 19.81 -0.73 -4.77
N ASN A 82 20.05 -0.54 -6.07
CA ASN A 82 21.41 -0.35 -6.57
C ASN A 82 21.80 1.14 -6.66
N GLU A 83 20.80 2.02 -6.71
CA GLU A 83 20.94 3.45 -6.98
C GLU A 83 20.75 4.29 -5.72
N VAL A 84 19.90 3.85 -4.78
CA VAL A 84 19.49 4.61 -3.60
C VAL A 84 19.86 3.84 -2.34
N ALA A 85 20.80 4.40 -1.55
CA ALA A 85 21.23 3.78 -0.29
C ALA A 85 20.05 3.51 0.65
N ARG A 86 19.13 4.47 0.72
CA ARG A 86 17.93 4.39 1.53
C ARG A 86 16.98 3.26 1.11
N ALA A 87 16.86 3.01 -0.20
CA ALA A 87 16.10 1.88 -0.72
C ALA A 87 16.70 0.53 -0.28
N ARG A 88 18.04 0.40 -0.21
CA ARG A 88 18.70 -0.81 0.34
C ARG A 88 18.38 -1.05 1.80
N GLU A 89 18.42 0.02 2.61
CA GLU A 89 18.08 -0.08 4.03
C GLU A 89 16.64 -0.56 4.21
N VAL A 90 15.69 0.07 3.51
CA VAL A 90 14.28 -0.34 3.59
C VAL A 90 14.09 -1.75 3.05
N HIS A 91 14.76 -2.13 1.95
CA HIS A 91 14.73 -3.50 1.45
C HIS A 91 15.20 -4.52 2.51
N ALA A 92 16.28 -4.22 3.24
CA ALA A 92 16.74 -5.07 4.34
C ALA A 92 15.69 -5.16 5.47
N LEU A 93 15.03 -4.04 5.80
CA LEU A 93 13.94 -4.03 6.79
C LEU A 93 12.73 -4.85 6.33
N VAL A 94 12.37 -4.80 5.04
CA VAL A 94 11.31 -5.63 4.47
C VAL A 94 11.67 -7.11 4.56
N ARG A 95 12.88 -7.49 4.14
CA ARG A 95 13.35 -8.88 4.23
C ARG A 95 13.43 -9.41 5.67
N SER A 96 13.71 -8.53 6.64
CA SER A 96 13.70 -8.91 8.06
C SER A 96 12.30 -9.07 8.66
N GLY A 97 11.25 -8.62 7.96
CA GLY A 97 9.88 -8.58 8.46
C GLY A 97 9.55 -7.38 9.35
N ALA A 98 10.51 -6.48 9.61
CA ALA A 98 10.27 -5.25 10.37
C ALA A 98 9.34 -4.28 9.63
N VAL A 99 9.40 -4.28 8.29
CA VAL A 99 8.49 -3.54 7.41
C VAL A 99 7.70 -4.56 6.60
N ARG A 100 6.40 -4.64 6.83
CA ARG A 100 5.56 -5.73 6.31
C ARG A 100 4.20 -5.29 5.76
N GLY A 101 3.91 -3.99 5.80
CA GLY A 101 2.65 -3.44 5.36
C GLY A 101 2.79 -2.50 4.18
N LEU A 102 1.70 -2.36 3.45
CA LEU A 102 1.47 -1.26 2.53
C LEU A 102 0.38 -0.35 3.08
N SER A 103 0.48 0.93 2.77
CA SER A 103 -0.54 1.92 3.10
C SER A 103 -0.68 2.89 1.94
N VAL A 104 -1.90 3.34 1.67
CA VAL A 104 -2.21 4.20 0.53
C VAL A 104 -2.44 5.63 0.98
N GLY A 105 -1.76 6.58 0.33
CA GLY A 105 -1.99 8.01 0.49
C GLY A 105 -2.85 8.51 -0.65
N PHE A 106 -3.98 9.14 -0.33
CA PHE A 106 -4.95 9.56 -1.33
C PHE A 106 -5.73 10.80 -0.91
N VAL A 107 -6.36 11.44 -1.89
CA VAL A 107 -7.35 12.49 -1.67
C VAL A 107 -8.73 11.96 -2.06
N ALA A 108 -9.65 11.86 -1.11
CA ALA A 108 -11.01 11.40 -1.37
C ALA A 108 -11.77 12.41 -2.27
N LYS A 109 -12.37 11.91 -3.36
CA LYS A 109 -13.26 12.69 -4.25
C LYS A 109 -14.72 12.47 -3.94
N LYS A 110 -15.09 11.22 -3.63
CA LYS A 110 -16.44 10.83 -3.22
C LYS A 110 -16.34 9.95 -2.00
N ALA A 111 -16.92 10.41 -0.91
CA ALA A 111 -16.97 9.68 0.34
C ALA A 111 -18.34 9.90 1.02
N ALA A 112 -18.87 8.85 1.64
CA ALA A 112 -20.07 8.89 2.45
C ALA A 112 -19.74 8.42 3.88
N PRO A 113 -20.27 9.06 4.94
CA PRO A 113 -20.05 8.61 6.30
C PRO A 113 -20.68 7.23 6.54
N ARG A 114 -20.03 6.40 7.38
CA ARG A 114 -20.55 5.08 7.76
C ARG A 114 -21.12 5.09 9.17
N LYS A 115 -22.15 4.25 9.38
CA LYS A 115 -22.69 4.00 10.71
C LYS A 115 -21.65 3.20 11.51
N GLY A 116 -21.16 3.78 12.60
CA GLY A 116 -20.11 3.17 13.44
C GLY A 116 -18.72 3.76 13.28
N GLY A 117 -18.56 4.79 12.44
CA GLY A 117 -17.28 5.48 12.23
C GLY A 117 -16.69 5.25 10.84
N GLY A 118 -15.81 6.16 10.42
CA GLY A 118 -15.18 6.14 9.10
C GLY A 118 -16.13 6.47 7.95
N ARG A 119 -15.66 6.19 6.73
CA ARG A 119 -16.27 6.58 5.46
C ARG A 119 -16.23 5.43 4.46
N THR A 120 -17.21 5.38 3.58
CA THR A 120 -17.15 4.62 2.33
C THR A 120 -16.65 5.54 1.24
N ILE A 121 -15.49 5.22 0.66
CA ILE A 121 -14.82 6.00 -0.39
C ILE A 121 -15.01 5.27 -1.71
N SER A 122 -15.72 5.91 -2.64
CA SER A 122 -16.06 5.35 -3.96
C SER A 122 -15.32 6.02 -5.12
N ALA A 123 -14.58 7.10 -4.85
CA ALA A 123 -13.64 7.70 -5.79
C ALA A 123 -12.55 8.46 -5.03
N LEU A 124 -11.31 8.33 -5.47
CA LEU A 124 -10.14 9.02 -4.90
C LEU A 124 -9.11 9.37 -5.98
N ASP A 125 -8.26 10.34 -5.67
CA ASP A 125 -6.98 10.52 -6.36
C ASP A 125 -5.90 9.79 -5.55
N LEU A 126 -5.31 8.75 -6.12
CA LEU A 126 -4.19 8.03 -5.51
C LEU A 126 -2.91 8.86 -5.67
N ILE A 127 -2.23 9.14 -4.57
CA ILE A 127 -1.01 9.97 -4.54
C ILE A 127 0.23 9.08 -4.42
N GLU A 128 0.19 8.10 -3.52
CA GLU A 128 1.33 7.25 -3.23
C GLU A 128 0.89 5.92 -2.61
N VAL A 129 1.80 4.94 -2.66
CA VAL A 129 1.70 3.73 -1.85
C VAL A 129 3.02 3.53 -1.11
N SER A 130 2.95 3.48 0.21
CA SER A 130 4.09 3.47 1.11
C SER A 130 4.36 2.09 1.69
N LEU A 131 5.63 1.75 1.83
CA LEU A 131 6.10 0.70 2.72
C LEU A 131 6.04 1.18 4.17
N VAL A 132 5.34 0.44 5.02
CA VAL A 132 5.10 0.81 6.42
C VAL A 132 5.28 -0.37 7.38
N THR A 133 5.65 -0.05 8.61
CA THR A 133 5.75 -1.04 9.71
C THR A 133 4.37 -1.45 10.22
N ILE A 134 3.44 -0.50 10.26
CA ILE A 134 2.06 -0.68 10.74
C ILE A 134 1.10 -0.01 9.75
N PRO A 135 0.42 -0.79 8.90
CA PRO A 135 -0.54 -0.24 7.95
C PRO A 135 -1.85 0.18 8.63
N MET A 136 -2.51 1.20 8.06
CA MET A 136 -3.85 1.61 8.49
C MET A 136 -4.87 0.50 8.22
N HIS A 137 -4.81 -0.15 7.07
CA HIS A 137 -5.58 -1.36 6.83
C HIS A 137 -4.82 -2.56 7.41
N PRO A 138 -5.38 -3.33 8.36
CA PRO A 138 -4.67 -4.42 9.04
C PRO A 138 -4.37 -5.62 8.13
N GLY A 139 -5.08 -5.70 6.99
CA GLY A 139 -5.03 -6.79 6.02
C GLY A 139 -6.25 -7.68 6.12
#